data_AF-A0A0F9IJL3-F1
#
_entry.id   AF-A0A0F9IJL3-F1
#
_cell.length_a   1.000
_cell.length_b   1.000
_cell.length_c   1.000
_cell.angle_alpha   90.00
_cell.angle_beta   90.00
_cell.angle_gamma   90.00
#
_symmetry.space_group_name_H-M   'P 1'
#
loop_
_entity.id
_entity.type
_entity.pdbx_description
1 polymer ?
#
loop_
_entity_poly.entity_id
_entity_poly.type
_entity_poly.pdbx_seq_one_letter_code
_entity_poly.pdbx_strand_id
1 'polypeptide(L)'
;PHELARVAVALARWFRSAKGPAFMVWESNGPGQIFGDMVIESKFRNFHYREDRTSILRKRSLKPGWFSTKESKMSLLGEYRRALSDGEFIQRSREALDEAESYIFTANGNVRHSSSVESSDPTDTGDNHGDRVIADALMWLGAKSVTPAIPDDRKPASNSFGARFLSRRKAERKAGREELYAV
;
A
#
# COMPACT_ATOMS: atom_id res chain seq x y z
N PRO A 1 -3.66 -17.38 7.31
CA PRO A 1 -4.59 -16.22 7.44
C PRO A 1 -4.76 -15.70 8.88
N HIS A 2 -5.10 -16.56 9.86
CA HIS A 2 -5.32 -16.13 11.26
C HIS A 2 -4.10 -15.46 11.91
N GLU A 3 -2.92 -16.10 11.86
CA GLU A 3 -1.69 -15.54 12.44
C GLU A 3 -1.26 -14.26 11.72
N LEU A 4 -1.40 -14.22 10.39
CA LEU A 4 -1.13 -13.01 9.61
C LEU A 4 -2.01 -11.84 10.06
N ALA A 5 -3.29 -12.08 10.36
CA ALA A 5 -4.20 -11.05 10.87
C ALA A 5 -3.74 -10.51 12.23
N ARG A 6 -3.30 -11.38 13.15
CA ARG A 6 -2.75 -10.98 14.44
C ARG A 6 -1.50 -10.11 14.29
N VAL A 7 -0.57 -10.53 13.43
CA VAL A 7 0.65 -9.79 13.13
C VAL A 7 0.32 -8.45 12.45
N ALA A 8 -0.58 -8.42 11.48
CA ALA A 8 -0.99 -7.19 10.80
C ALA A 8 -1.64 -6.19 11.77
N VAL A 9 -2.49 -6.64 12.69
CA VAL A 9 -3.07 -5.78 13.74
C VAL A 9 -2.00 -5.27 14.69
N ALA A 10 -1.04 -6.11 15.08
CA ALA A 10 0.07 -5.69 15.92
C ALA A 10 0.93 -4.63 15.22
N LEU A 11 1.25 -4.83 13.94
CA LEU A 11 1.98 -3.84 13.12
C LEU A 11 1.19 -2.54 12.98
N ALA A 12 -0.11 -2.60 12.74
CA ALA A 12 -0.94 -1.40 12.64
C ALA A 12 -0.97 -0.62 13.97
N ARG A 13 -1.04 -1.32 15.10
CA ARG A 13 -0.95 -0.71 16.44
C ARG A 13 0.43 -0.12 16.73
N TRP A 14 1.48 -0.75 16.24
CA TRP A 14 2.85 -0.27 16.38
C TRP A 14 3.10 0.98 15.53
N PHE A 15 2.71 0.95 14.26
CA PHE A 15 2.77 2.09 13.33
C PHE A 15 1.62 3.08 13.59
N ARG A 16 1.61 3.69 14.78
CA ARG A 16 0.60 4.65 15.17
C ARG A 16 1.05 6.10 15.01
N SER A 17 0.08 6.98 14.84
CA SER A 17 0.23 8.44 14.92
C SER A 17 -0.62 9.00 16.06
N ALA A 18 -0.63 10.33 16.22
CA ALA A 18 -1.56 11.01 17.12
C ALA A 18 -3.04 10.71 16.80
N LYS A 19 -3.36 10.38 15.54
CA LYS A 19 -4.73 10.03 15.09
C LYS A 19 -5.13 8.58 15.42
N GLY A 20 -4.20 7.76 15.90
CA GLY A 20 -4.43 6.35 16.20
C GLY A 20 -3.51 5.40 15.42
N PRO A 21 -3.81 4.09 15.41
CA PRO A 21 -3.01 3.08 14.71
C PRO A 21 -3.03 3.31 13.18
N ALA A 22 -2.11 2.67 12.45
CA ALA A 22 -2.09 2.72 10.99
C ALA A 22 -3.44 2.28 10.40
N PHE A 23 -3.77 2.82 9.23
CA PHE A 23 -4.94 2.41 8.47
C PHE A 23 -4.63 1.13 7.70
N MET A 24 -5.53 0.15 7.73
CA MET A 24 -5.34 -1.15 7.08
C MET A 24 -6.28 -1.34 5.89
N VAL A 25 -5.74 -1.91 4.81
CA VAL A 25 -6.51 -2.36 3.65
C VAL A 25 -6.03 -3.77 3.30
N TRP A 26 -6.96 -4.68 3.00
CA TRP A 26 -6.64 -6.03 2.53
C TRP A 26 -7.60 -6.44 1.42
N GLU A 27 -7.21 -7.45 0.64
CA GLU A 27 -8.12 -8.10 -0.31
C GLU A 27 -9.02 -9.09 0.44
N SER A 28 -10.34 -8.87 0.40
CA SER A 28 -11.36 -9.68 1.08
C SER A 28 -11.79 -10.91 0.26
N ASN A 29 -11.06 -11.28 -0.78
CA ASN A 29 -11.35 -12.47 -1.57
C ASN A 29 -10.76 -13.71 -0.89
N GLY A 30 -11.49 -14.84 -0.96
CA GLY A 30 -11.02 -16.12 -0.43
C GLY A 30 -10.52 -16.05 1.03
N PRO A 31 -9.25 -16.42 1.32
CA PRO A 31 -8.68 -16.37 2.67
C PRO A 31 -8.73 -14.98 3.34
N GLY A 32 -8.90 -13.91 2.56
CA GLY A 32 -9.07 -12.54 3.05
C GLY A 32 -10.31 -12.30 3.90
N GLN A 33 -11.36 -13.12 3.75
CA GLN A 33 -12.55 -13.04 4.60
C GLN A 33 -12.21 -13.45 6.03
N ILE A 34 -11.57 -14.62 6.18
CA ILE A 34 -11.10 -15.13 7.48
C ILE A 34 -10.09 -14.17 8.13
N PHE A 35 -9.19 -13.59 7.32
CA PHE A 35 -8.29 -12.54 7.81
C PHE A 35 -9.07 -11.34 8.37
N GLY A 36 -10.09 -10.87 7.65
CA GLY A 36 -10.94 -9.76 8.06
C GLY A 36 -11.71 -10.04 9.35
N ASP A 37 -12.26 -11.24 9.50
CA ASP A 37 -12.96 -11.66 10.72
C ASP A 37 -12.05 -11.57 11.94
N MET A 38 -10.81 -12.07 11.84
CA MET A 38 -9.82 -11.97 12.91
C MET A 38 -9.44 -10.53 13.27
N VAL A 39 -9.33 -9.64 12.28
CA VAL A 39 -9.09 -8.20 12.51
C VAL A 39 -10.27 -7.57 13.26
N ILE A 40 -11.49 -7.97 12.96
CA ILE A 40 -12.70 -7.45 13.62
C ILE A 40 -12.81 -7.98 15.05
N GLU A 41 -12.54 -9.26 15.27
CA GLU A 41 -12.53 -9.90 16.58
C GLU A 41 -11.49 -9.28 17.52
N SER A 42 -10.32 -8.87 16.99
CA SER A 42 -9.29 -8.19 17.75
C SER A 42 -9.65 -6.75 18.18
N LYS A 43 -10.90 -6.33 17.95
CA LYS A 43 -11.44 -4.99 18.21
C LYS A 43 -10.70 -3.86 17.47
N PHE A 44 -9.98 -4.19 16.40
CA PHE A 44 -9.36 -3.20 15.53
C PHE A 44 -10.43 -2.64 14.57
N ARG A 45 -10.45 -1.33 14.34
CA ARG A 45 -11.50 -0.66 13.52
C ARG A 45 -10.97 0.35 12.50
N ASN A 46 -9.65 0.59 12.47
CA ASN A 46 -9.06 1.55 11.55
C ASN A 46 -8.69 0.90 10.21
N PHE A 47 -9.71 0.56 9.43
CA PHE A 47 -9.53 -0.13 8.16
C PHE A 47 -10.48 0.34 7.06
N HIS A 48 -10.21 -0.06 5.82
CA HIS A 48 -11.03 0.24 4.66
C HIS A 48 -12.36 -0.51 4.68
N TYR A 49 -13.43 0.23 4.40
CA TYR A 49 -14.75 -0.30 4.12
C TYR A 49 -15.00 -0.19 2.63
N ARG A 50 -15.56 -1.25 2.04
CA ARG A 50 -15.89 -1.29 0.62
C ARG A 50 -16.83 -0.14 0.27
N GLU A 51 -16.53 0.56 -0.82
CA GLU A 51 -17.33 1.66 -1.35
C GLU A 51 -18.13 1.19 -2.57
N ASP A 52 -19.35 1.70 -2.70
CA ASP A 52 -20.11 1.55 -3.93
C ASP A 52 -19.56 2.48 -5.00
N ARG A 53 -18.83 1.90 -5.96
CA ARG A 53 -18.22 2.64 -7.08
C ARG A 53 -19.22 3.01 -8.19
N THR A 54 -20.43 2.46 -8.16
CA THR A 54 -21.47 2.75 -9.17
C THR A 54 -22.26 4.02 -8.85
N SER A 55 -22.16 4.52 -7.62
CA SER A 55 -22.79 5.75 -7.17
C SER A 55 -21.81 6.91 -7.13
N ILE A 56 -22.22 8.07 -7.62
CA ILE A 56 -21.47 9.34 -7.51
C ILE A 56 -21.17 9.67 -6.05
N LEU A 57 -22.09 9.34 -5.14
CA LEU A 57 -21.93 9.59 -3.70
C LEU A 57 -20.94 8.63 -3.02
N ARG A 58 -20.49 7.58 -3.71
CA ARG A 58 -19.54 6.55 -3.23
C ARG A 58 -19.79 6.14 -1.79
N LYS A 59 -21.04 5.82 -1.46
CA LYS A 59 -21.42 5.49 -0.09
C LYS A 59 -20.57 4.32 0.40
N ARG A 60 -19.93 4.50 1.56
CA ARG A 60 -19.22 3.43 2.26
C ARG A 60 -20.22 2.39 2.73
N SER A 61 -20.00 1.15 2.34
CA SER A 61 -20.74 0.01 2.87
C SER A 61 -20.21 -0.36 4.27
N LEU A 62 -20.89 -1.27 4.95
CA LEU A 62 -20.41 -1.88 6.19
C LEU A 62 -19.53 -3.11 5.94
N LYS A 63 -19.16 -3.40 4.69
CA LYS A 63 -18.36 -4.58 4.33
C LYS A 63 -16.86 -4.23 4.44
N PRO A 64 -16.08 -4.96 5.26
CA PRO A 64 -14.68 -4.65 5.48
C PRO A 64 -13.77 -5.16 4.35
N GLY A 65 -12.68 -4.42 4.13
CA GLY A 65 -11.65 -4.69 3.12
C GLY A 65 -12.08 -4.38 1.68
N TRP A 66 -11.16 -4.62 0.75
CA TRP A 66 -11.35 -4.37 -0.67
C TRP A 66 -11.68 -5.69 -1.39
N PHE A 67 -12.67 -5.67 -2.29
CA PHE A 67 -13.10 -6.89 -2.98
C PHE A 67 -12.68 -6.85 -4.45
N SER A 68 -11.87 -7.81 -4.84
CA SER A 68 -11.33 -7.98 -6.19
C SER A 68 -12.41 -8.50 -7.14
N THR A 69 -12.70 -7.66 -8.12
CA THR A 69 -13.43 -7.97 -9.34
C THR A 69 -12.58 -7.53 -10.52
N LYS A 70 -12.85 -8.03 -11.71
CA LYS A 70 -12.12 -7.63 -12.92
C LYS A 70 -12.02 -6.10 -13.08
N GLU A 71 -13.15 -5.41 -12.92
CA GLU A 71 -13.26 -3.95 -13.03
C GLU A 71 -12.54 -3.22 -11.87
N SER A 72 -12.77 -3.65 -10.63
CA SER A 72 -12.13 -3.00 -9.48
C SER A 72 -10.61 -3.19 -9.50
N LYS A 73 -10.12 -4.37 -9.88
CA LYS A 73 -8.69 -4.68 -10.04
C LYS A 73 -8.06 -3.83 -11.13
N MET A 74 -8.72 -3.68 -12.28
CA MET A 74 -8.26 -2.80 -13.35
C MET A 74 -8.13 -1.35 -12.86
N SER A 75 -9.16 -0.83 -12.20
CA SER A 75 -9.14 0.52 -11.65
C SER A 75 -8.08 0.71 -10.56
N LEU A 76 -7.90 -0.28 -9.67
CA LEU A 76 -6.89 -0.26 -8.62
C LEU A 76 -5.47 -0.18 -9.23
N LEU A 77 -5.17 -1.05 -10.19
CA LEU A 77 -3.85 -1.13 -10.81
C LEU A 77 -3.57 0.04 -11.76
N GLY A 78 -4.59 0.56 -12.47
CA GLY A 78 -4.46 1.77 -13.28
C GLY A 78 -4.10 3.00 -12.44
N GLU A 79 -4.75 3.16 -11.29
CA GLU A 79 -4.45 4.23 -10.33
C GLU A 79 -3.07 4.08 -9.70
N TYR A 80 -2.66 2.85 -9.37
CA TYR A 80 -1.33 2.58 -8.84
C TYR A 80 -0.24 2.88 -9.86
N ARG A 81 -0.41 2.44 -11.11
CA ARG A 81 0.48 2.76 -12.23
C ARG A 81 0.64 4.26 -12.41
N ARG A 82 -0.46 5.02 -12.42
CA ARG A 82 -0.41 6.49 -12.50
C ARG A 82 0.44 7.07 -11.38
N ALA A 83 0.22 6.64 -10.13
CA ALA A 83 0.95 7.16 -8.98
C ALA A 83 2.46 6.85 -9.02
N LEU A 84 2.84 5.69 -9.55
CA LEU A 84 4.24 5.36 -9.82
C LEU A 84 4.83 6.28 -10.90
N SER A 85 4.13 6.44 -12.03
CA SER A 85 4.59 7.28 -13.15
C SER A 85 4.71 8.76 -12.78
N ASP A 86 3.77 9.29 -11.98
CA ASP A 86 3.75 10.68 -11.55
C ASP A 86 4.72 10.95 -10.37
N GLY A 87 5.32 9.90 -9.79
CA GLY A 87 6.19 10.00 -8.60
C GLY A 87 5.44 10.29 -7.29
N GLU A 88 4.10 10.21 -7.29
CA GLU A 88 3.26 10.33 -6.09
C GLU A 88 3.48 9.16 -5.12
N PHE A 89 3.79 7.99 -5.68
CA PHE A 89 4.14 6.78 -4.94
C PHE A 89 5.58 6.38 -5.23
N ILE A 90 6.39 6.22 -4.17
CA ILE A 90 7.77 5.75 -4.28
C ILE A 90 7.84 4.32 -3.75
N GLN A 91 7.89 3.35 -4.65
CA GLN A 91 8.16 1.95 -4.31
C GLN A 91 9.64 1.79 -3.93
N ARG A 92 9.89 1.16 -2.78
CA ARG A 92 11.24 0.96 -2.23
C ARG A 92 11.68 -0.51 -2.24
N SER A 93 10.76 -1.45 -2.39
CA SER A 93 11.10 -2.86 -2.60
C SER A 93 11.39 -3.09 -4.07
N ARG A 94 12.58 -3.62 -4.35
CA ARG A 94 12.97 -4.02 -5.70
C ARG A 94 12.13 -5.20 -6.17
N GLU A 95 11.89 -6.16 -5.27
CA GLU A 95 11.12 -7.36 -5.54
C GLU A 95 9.67 -7.03 -5.95
N ALA A 96 9.06 -6.01 -5.33
CA ALA A 96 7.75 -5.53 -5.72
C ALA A 96 7.74 -4.85 -7.10
N LEU A 97 8.82 -4.15 -7.47
CA LEU A 97 8.97 -3.57 -8.81
C LEU A 97 9.15 -4.65 -9.88
N ASP A 98 10.04 -5.61 -9.63
CA ASP A 98 10.30 -6.74 -10.54
C ASP A 98 8.99 -7.53 -10.77
N GLU A 99 8.17 -7.73 -9.73
CA GLU A 99 6.85 -8.35 -9.84
C GLU A 99 5.84 -7.46 -10.60
N ALA A 100 5.91 -6.13 -10.43
CA ALA A 100 5.03 -5.19 -11.14
C ALA A 100 5.29 -5.19 -12.66
N GLU A 101 6.53 -5.44 -13.10
CA GLU A 101 6.86 -5.57 -14.53
C GLU A 101 6.15 -6.74 -15.22
N SER A 102 5.73 -7.74 -14.44
CA SER A 102 4.97 -8.89 -14.94
C SER A 102 3.49 -8.58 -15.22
N TYR A 103 3.00 -7.39 -14.86
CA TYR A 103 1.62 -6.98 -15.14
C TYR A 103 1.46 -6.33 -16.53
N ILE A 104 0.70 -7.00 -17.40
CA ILE A 104 0.43 -6.55 -18.78
C ILE A 104 -1.01 -6.03 -18.88
N PHE A 105 -1.15 -4.78 -19.34
CA PHE A 105 -2.43 -4.21 -19.73
C PHE A 105 -2.72 -4.58 -21.19
N THR A 106 -3.75 -5.39 -21.43
CA THR A 106 -4.14 -5.78 -22.79
C THR A 106 -5.02 -4.73 -23.45
N ALA A 107 -5.00 -4.68 -24.78
CA ALA A 107 -5.81 -3.76 -25.58
C ALA A 107 -7.33 -3.86 -25.31
N ASN A 108 -7.80 -5.01 -24.82
CA ASN A 108 -9.20 -5.24 -24.47
C ASN A 108 -9.57 -4.72 -23.07
N GLY A 109 -8.70 -3.91 -22.46
CA GLY A 109 -8.90 -3.38 -21.12
C GLY A 109 -8.83 -4.44 -20.03
N ASN A 110 -8.04 -5.51 -20.22
CA ASN A 110 -7.82 -6.50 -19.17
C ASN A 110 -6.43 -6.30 -18.59
N VAL A 111 -6.30 -6.46 -17.27
CA VAL A 111 -4.99 -6.57 -16.64
C VAL A 111 -4.70 -8.04 -16.43
N ARG A 112 -3.60 -8.52 -17.01
CA ARG A 112 -3.14 -9.90 -16.90
C ARG A 112 -1.75 -9.92 -16.27
N HIS A 113 -1.48 -10.97 -15.51
CA HIS A 113 -0.15 -11.25 -15.00
C HIS A 113 0.52 -12.23 -15.98
N SER A 114 1.74 -11.96 -16.45
CA SER A 114 2.40 -12.71 -17.51
C SER A 114 2.48 -14.22 -17.22
N SER A 115 2.68 -14.62 -15.96
CA SER A 115 2.73 -16.04 -15.56
C SER A 115 1.39 -16.79 -15.69
N SER A 116 0.26 -16.09 -15.86
CA SER A 116 -1.04 -16.75 -16.13
C SER A 116 -1.26 -17.05 -17.63
N VAL A 117 -0.32 -16.66 -18.50
CA VAL A 117 -0.38 -16.88 -19.95
C VAL A 117 0.50 -18.05 -20.41
N GLU A 118 1.53 -18.42 -19.67
CA GLU A 118 2.56 -19.38 -20.12
C GLU A 118 2.46 -20.79 -19.51
N SER A 119 1.64 -21.03 -18.48
CA SER A 119 1.52 -22.37 -17.88
C SER A 119 0.46 -23.24 -18.58
N SER A 120 0.94 -24.13 -19.47
CA SER A 120 0.19 -25.30 -19.94
C SER A 120 0.46 -26.56 -19.11
N ASP A 121 1.26 -26.42 -18.04
CA ASP A 121 1.71 -27.50 -17.17
C ASP A 121 1.08 -27.38 -15.77
N PRO A 122 0.29 -28.36 -15.29
CA PRO A 122 -0.34 -28.33 -13.96
C PRO A 122 0.66 -28.38 -12.79
N THR A 123 1.95 -28.60 -13.07
CA THR A 123 3.01 -28.74 -12.06
C THR A 123 4.03 -27.60 -12.05
N ASP A 124 3.90 -26.64 -12.97
CA ASP A 124 4.74 -25.44 -12.93
C ASP A 124 4.28 -24.57 -11.76
N THR A 125 5.12 -24.49 -10.73
CA THR A 125 4.85 -23.70 -9.53
C THR A 125 5.12 -22.24 -9.88
N GLY A 126 4.18 -21.65 -10.64
CA GLY A 126 4.19 -20.31 -11.22
C GLY A 126 4.06 -19.19 -10.18
N ASP A 127 4.93 -19.21 -9.18
CA ASP A 127 4.96 -18.33 -8.00
C ASP A 127 5.61 -16.97 -8.30
N ASN A 128 5.18 -16.30 -9.38
CA ASN A 128 5.09 -14.84 -9.32
C ASN A 128 3.65 -14.52 -8.99
N HIS A 129 3.29 -14.75 -7.73
CA HIS A 129 2.00 -14.33 -7.18
C HIS A 129 2.03 -12.82 -7.16
N GLY A 130 1.18 -12.17 -7.97
CA GLY A 130 1.05 -10.72 -8.04
C GLY A 130 0.53 -10.05 -6.75
N ASP A 131 0.74 -10.70 -5.61
CA ASP A 131 0.29 -10.35 -4.27
C ASP A 131 1.00 -9.10 -3.74
N ARG A 132 2.30 -8.91 -4.02
CA ARG A 132 3.01 -7.70 -3.58
C ARG A 132 2.47 -6.49 -4.30
N VAL A 133 2.30 -6.62 -5.62
CA VAL A 133 1.74 -5.54 -6.45
C VAL A 133 0.33 -5.18 -5.99
N ILE A 134 -0.50 -6.16 -5.65
CA ILE A 134 -1.84 -5.91 -5.10
C ILE A 134 -1.74 -5.26 -3.72
N ALA A 135 -0.87 -5.73 -2.83
CA ALA A 135 -0.66 -5.13 -1.52
C ALA A 135 -0.23 -3.66 -1.62
N ASP A 136 0.68 -3.32 -2.53
CA ASP A 136 1.14 -1.96 -2.76
C ASP A 136 0.05 -1.06 -3.35
N ALA A 137 -0.71 -1.58 -4.32
CA ALA A 137 -1.83 -0.85 -4.89
C ALA A 137 -2.94 -0.61 -3.84
N LEU A 138 -3.18 -1.57 -2.95
CA LEU A 138 -4.08 -1.40 -1.80
C LEU A 138 -3.53 -0.41 -0.77
N MET A 139 -2.21 -0.38 -0.53
CA MET A 139 -1.59 0.65 0.29
C MET A 139 -1.84 2.03 -0.31
N TRP A 140 -1.70 2.19 -1.62
CA TRP A 140 -2.00 3.45 -2.30
C TRP A 140 -3.48 3.84 -2.18
N LEU A 141 -4.40 2.89 -2.35
CA LEU A 141 -5.83 3.11 -2.09
C LEU A 141 -6.06 3.61 -0.66
N GLY A 142 -5.40 2.99 0.33
CA GLY A 142 -5.48 3.38 1.73
C GLY A 142 -4.93 4.77 1.98
N ALA A 143 -3.76 5.11 1.42
CA ALA A 143 -3.13 6.42 1.54
C ALA A 143 -4.02 7.55 1.03
N LYS A 144 -4.73 7.33 -0.08
CA LYS A 144 -5.73 8.29 -0.61
C LYS A 144 -7.00 8.41 0.24
N SER A 145 -7.29 7.40 1.06
CA SER A 145 -8.51 7.32 1.87
C SER A 145 -8.37 7.96 3.25
N VAL A 146 -7.16 8.38 3.63
CA VAL A 146 -6.84 8.93 4.95
C VAL A 146 -6.27 10.33 4.82
N THR A 147 -6.61 11.20 5.77
CA THR A 147 -5.91 12.48 5.90
C THR A 147 -4.53 12.23 6.48
N PRO A 148 -3.44 12.71 5.86
CA PRO A 148 -2.09 12.54 6.37
C PRO A 148 -2.00 12.89 7.86
N ALA A 149 -1.24 12.08 8.60
CA ALA A 149 -0.93 12.43 9.98
C ALA A 149 -0.09 13.73 9.97
N ILE A 150 -0.41 14.64 10.88
CA ILE A 150 0.46 15.79 11.11
C ILE A 150 1.77 15.20 11.67
N PRO A 151 2.94 15.52 11.08
CA PRO A 151 4.21 15.05 11.59
C PRO A 151 4.34 15.36 13.08
N ASP A 152 4.81 14.38 13.84
CA ASP A 152 5.13 14.60 15.25
C ASP A 152 6.26 15.63 15.33
N ASP A 153 5.96 16.80 15.91
CA ASP A 153 6.91 17.90 16.04
C ASP A 153 7.91 17.69 17.19
N ARG A 154 7.77 16.57 17.92
CA ARG A 154 8.72 16.15 18.96
C ARG A 154 10.13 16.10 18.38
N LYS A 155 10.97 17.00 18.89
CA LYS A 155 12.40 16.98 18.57
C LYS A 155 12.99 15.67 19.05
N PRO A 156 13.72 14.93 18.19
CA PRO A 156 14.41 13.74 18.65
C PRO A 156 15.39 14.11 19.76
N ALA A 157 15.54 13.23 20.75
CA ALA A 157 16.47 13.45 21.85
C ALA A 157 17.87 13.78 21.30
N SER A 158 18.58 14.72 21.92
CA SER A 158 19.84 15.28 21.41
C SER A 158 20.90 14.23 21.05
N ASN A 159 20.96 13.13 21.80
CA ASN A 159 21.94 12.06 21.60
C ASN A 159 21.41 10.89 20.75
N SER A 160 20.18 10.98 20.24
CA SER A 160 19.57 9.94 19.43
C SER A 160 20.12 9.89 18.00
N PHE A 161 19.88 8.79 17.31
CA PHE A 161 20.13 8.68 15.87
C PHE A 161 19.32 9.72 15.08
N GLY A 162 18.08 9.98 15.48
CA GLY A 162 17.20 10.97 14.82
C GLY A 162 17.77 12.38 14.83
N ALA A 163 18.35 12.82 15.96
CA ALA A 163 18.99 14.13 16.05
C ALA A 163 20.21 14.24 15.11
N ARG A 164 21.04 13.20 15.06
CA ARG A 164 22.20 13.12 14.16
C ARG A 164 21.81 13.13 12.69
N PHE A 165 20.78 12.36 12.32
CA PHE A 165 20.25 12.31 10.96
C PHE A 165 19.72 13.67 10.49
N LEU A 166 18.95 14.38 11.34
CA LEU A 166 18.45 15.71 11.02
C LEU A 166 19.57 16.74 10.87
N SER A 167 20.58 16.71 11.73
CA SER A 167 21.75 17.58 11.62
C SER A 167 22.52 17.36 10.32
N ARG A 168 22.72 16.09 9.93
CA ARG A 168 23.34 15.73 8.65
C ARG A 168 22.55 16.26 7.45
N ARG A 169 21.24 16.01 7.41
CA ARG A 169 20.36 16.53 6.33
C ARG A 169 20.37 18.05 6.23
N LYS A 170 20.43 18.75 7.37
CA LYS A 170 20.54 20.22 7.40
C LYS A 170 21.88 20.69 6.83
N ALA A 171 22.98 20.03 7.18
CA ALA A 171 24.31 20.34 6.65
C ALA A 171 24.38 20.10 5.14
N GLU A 172 23.89 18.95 4.65
CA GLU A 172 23.83 18.62 3.22
C GLU A 172 22.99 19.62 2.43
N ARG A 173 21.81 20.02 2.94
CA ARG A 173 20.99 21.08 2.33
C ARG A 173 21.66 22.45 2.31
N LYS A 174 22.43 22.77 3.35
CA LYS A 174 23.15 24.05 3.43
C LYS A 174 24.29 24.08 2.40
N ALA A 175 25.07 23.01 2.33
CA ALA A 175 26.17 22.86 1.37
C ALA A 175 25.67 22.92 -0.09
N GLY A 176 24.65 22.13 -0.45
CA GLY A 176 24.10 22.15 -1.80
C GLY A 176 23.42 23.48 -2.18
N ARG A 177 22.97 24.26 -1.19
CA ARG A 177 22.44 25.61 -1.43
C ARG A 177 23.57 26.63 -1.61
N GLU A 178 24.65 26.53 -0.85
CA GLU A 178 25.85 27.37 -1.03
C GLU A 178 26.52 27.13 -2.39
N GLU A 179 26.57 25.88 -2.87
CA GLU A 179 27.01 25.55 -4.23
C GLU A 179 26.12 26.16 -5.32
N LEU A 180 24.79 26.21 -5.10
CA LEU A 180 23.84 26.77 -6.07
C LEU A 180 23.91 28.30 -6.21
N TYR A 181 24.43 29.00 -5.20
CA TYR A 181 24.63 30.46 -5.17
C TYR A 181 26.08 30.88 -5.45
N ALA A 182 26.98 29.92 -5.71
CA ALA A 182 28.38 30.15 -6.04
C ALA A 182 28.66 30.14 -7.57
N VAL A 183 27.61 30.04 -8.39
CA VAL A 183 27.60 30.13 -9.86
C VAL A 183 26.90 31.42 -10.28
#